data_AF-A0A931QGW8-F1
#
_entry.id   AF-A0A931QGW8-F1
#
_cell.length_a   1.000
_cell.length_b   1.000
_cell.length_c   1.000
_cell.angle_alpha   90.00
_cell.angle_beta   90.00
_cell.angle_gamma   90.00
#
_symmetry.space_group_name_H-M   'P 1'
#
loop_
_entity.id
_entity.type
_entity.pdbx_description
1 polymer ?
#
loop_
_entity_poly.entity_id
_entity_poly.type
_entity_poly.pdbx_seq_one_letter_code
_entity_poly.pdbx_strand_id
1 'polypeptide(L)'
;MNNLQTLPSIEQLLQTARAAQLTAAYGRPLPLDALRSTLDEARARLKTDPQAAAPENEFILSESESRLSAWTQPTLQPVINATGVILHTNLGRAPLSKATIAAMSEAAQNYSNLEFDLETGKRGSRLIHAEDILKKLLGVPAAVVVNNNASAVLLVFSALASKKRVVIARSQLIEIGGGFRVPDVMKQSGAKLIEIGTTNKVRLSDYEEALKENIRLSAPQPAALVMHAHRSNFKMIGFTEEPELIKIVDVAHKAGVILVDDLGSGALLDTAKYGLVHEPT
;
A
#
# COMPACT_ATOMS: atom_id res chain seq x y z
N MET A 1 -26.19 50.49 16.58
CA MET A 1 -26.43 50.37 15.13
C MET A 1 -26.20 48.91 14.77
N ASN A 2 -26.99 48.31 13.87
CA ASN A 2 -26.88 46.88 13.58
C ASN A 2 -25.75 46.63 12.58
N ASN A 3 -24.54 46.31 13.07
CA ASN A 3 -23.33 46.07 12.27
C ASN A 3 -23.48 44.91 11.26
N LEU A 4 -24.57 44.14 11.30
CA LEU A 4 -24.90 43.15 10.27
C LEU A 4 -25.29 43.77 8.92
N GLN A 5 -25.87 44.98 8.92
CA GLN A 5 -26.26 45.67 7.68
C GLN A 5 -25.08 46.28 6.92
N THR A 6 -23.91 46.37 7.56
CA THR A 6 -22.69 46.92 6.97
C THR A 6 -21.84 45.87 6.25
N LEU A 7 -22.24 44.58 6.31
CA LEU A 7 -21.56 43.53 5.54
C LEU A 7 -21.89 43.65 4.04
N PRO A 8 -20.89 43.51 3.16
CA PRO A 8 -21.12 43.53 1.71
C PRO A 8 -21.95 42.33 1.26
N SER A 9 -22.67 42.50 0.15
CA SER A 9 -23.30 41.37 -0.53
C SER A 9 -22.25 40.53 -1.25
N ILE A 10 -22.55 39.24 -1.46
CA ILE A 10 -21.69 38.36 -2.26
C ILE A 10 -21.48 38.93 -3.66
N GLU A 11 -22.52 39.50 -4.28
CA GLU A 11 -22.44 40.10 -5.61
C GLU A 11 -21.47 41.29 -5.64
N GLN A 12 -21.50 42.15 -4.61
CA GLN A 12 -20.54 43.26 -4.49
C GLN A 12 -19.10 42.76 -4.41
N LEU A 13 -18.86 41.69 -3.64
CA LEU A 13 -17.53 41.09 -3.53
C LEU A 13 -17.10 40.44 -4.85
N LEU A 14 -18.01 39.75 -5.56
CA LEU A 14 -17.72 39.11 -6.84
C LEU A 14 -17.39 40.10 -7.97
N GLN A 15 -17.89 41.33 -7.91
CA GLN A 15 -17.59 42.39 -8.87
C GLN A 15 -16.20 43.03 -8.67
N THR A 16 -15.48 42.67 -7.61
CA THR A 16 -14.12 43.18 -7.38
C THR A 16 -13.10 42.53 -8.32
N ALA A 17 -12.04 43.27 -8.65
CA ALA A 17 -10.93 42.75 -9.46
C ALA A 17 -10.26 41.51 -8.81
N ARG A 18 -10.17 41.49 -7.48
CA ARG A 18 -9.59 40.37 -6.74
C ARG A 18 -10.46 39.11 -6.82
N ALA A 19 -11.78 39.24 -6.70
CA ALA A 19 -12.67 38.09 -6.90
C ALA A 19 -12.66 37.57 -8.36
N ALA A 20 -12.47 38.45 -9.34
CA ALA A 20 -12.26 38.03 -10.74
C ALA A 20 -10.95 37.24 -10.91
N GLN A 21 -9.86 37.65 -10.25
CA GLN A 21 -8.59 36.91 -10.23
C GLN A 21 -8.75 35.53 -9.56
N LEU A 22 -9.43 35.46 -8.41
CA LEU A 22 -9.74 34.19 -7.74
C LEU A 22 -10.61 33.28 -8.61
N THR A 23 -11.58 33.85 -9.34
CA THR A 23 -12.43 33.11 -10.28
C THR A 23 -11.63 32.55 -11.46
N ALA A 24 -10.67 33.31 -11.98
CA ALA A 24 -9.78 32.84 -13.04
C ALA A 24 -8.84 31.72 -12.57
N ALA A 25 -8.36 31.79 -11.32
CA ALA A 25 -7.44 30.80 -10.75
C ALA A 25 -8.14 29.49 -10.30
N TYR A 26 -9.32 29.60 -9.67
CA TYR A 26 -9.97 28.48 -8.99
C TYR A 26 -11.27 28.02 -9.66
N GLY A 27 -11.77 28.74 -10.66
CA GLY A 27 -13.09 28.53 -11.25
C GLY A 27 -14.20 29.04 -10.34
N ARG A 28 -15.25 29.65 -10.92
CA ARG A 28 -16.30 30.39 -10.19
C ARG A 28 -16.93 29.70 -8.96
N PRO A 29 -17.20 28.38 -8.94
CA PRO A 29 -17.85 27.74 -7.80
C PRO A 29 -17.06 27.90 -6.48
N LEU A 30 -15.74 27.75 -6.53
CA LEU A 30 -14.91 27.74 -5.33
C LEU A 30 -14.85 29.13 -4.65
N PRO A 31 -14.53 30.24 -5.34
CA PRO A 31 -14.55 31.57 -4.72
C PRO A 31 -15.92 31.96 -4.20
N LEU A 32 -17.00 31.58 -4.89
CA LEU A 32 -18.36 31.84 -4.42
C LEU A 32 -18.62 31.17 -3.05
N ASP A 33 -18.23 29.90 -2.91
CA ASP A 33 -18.42 29.16 -1.66
C ASP A 33 -17.47 29.61 -0.54
N ALA A 34 -16.25 30.03 -0.90
CA ALA A 34 -15.32 30.66 0.04
C ALA A 34 -15.88 31.98 0.58
N LEU A 35 -16.37 32.86 -0.29
CA LEU A 35 -17.01 34.14 0.08
C LEU A 35 -18.23 33.93 0.95
N ARG A 36 -19.08 32.94 0.63
CA ARG A 36 -20.22 32.55 1.47
C ARG A 36 -19.77 32.12 2.86
N SER A 37 -18.81 31.22 2.94
CA SER A 37 -18.29 30.70 4.21
C SER A 37 -17.71 31.83 5.07
N THR A 38 -16.87 32.69 4.49
CA THR A 38 -16.27 33.83 5.20
C THR A 38 -17.33 34.83 5.66
N LEU A 39 -18.34 35.13 4.84
CA LEU A 39 -19.44 36.02 5.22
C LEU A 39 -20.32 35.39 6.31
N ASP A 40 -20.58 34.09 6.28
CA ASP A 40 -21.35 33.39 7.30
C ASP A 40 -20.62 33.40 8.66
N GLU A 41 -19.30 33.25 8.66
CA GLU A 41 -18.45 33.41 9.85
C GLU A 41 -18.48 34.85 10.37
N ALA A 42 -18.37 35.84 9.49
CA ALA A 42 -18.50 37.25 9.87
C ALA A 42 -19.88 37.56 10.47
N ARG A 43 -20.96 37.03 9.88
CA ARG A 43 -22.32 37.16 10.42
C ARG A 43 -22.46 36.49 11.77
N ALA A 44 -21.88 35.30 11.96
CA ALA A 44 -21.92 34.60 13.24
C ALA A 44 -21.21 35.41 14.33
N ARG A 45 -20.03 35.97 14.04
CA ARG A 45 -19.26 36.80 14.98
C ARG A 45 -20.02 38.08 15.40
N LEU A 46 -20.63 38.78 14.45
CA LEU A 46 -21.41 39.99 14.73
C LEU A 46 -22.71 39.71 15.50
N LYS A 47 -23.27 38.50 15.38
CA LYS A 47 -24.40 38.06 16.21
C LYS A 47 -23.99 37.82 17.67
N THR A 48 -22.81 37.26 17.89
CA THR A 48 -22.29 36.97 19.23
C THR A 48 -21.72 38.20 19.94
N ASP A 49 -21.13 39.13 19.18
CA ASP A 49 -20.63 40.41 19.68
C ASP A 49 -21.15 41.55 18.79
N PRO A 50 -22.31 42.14 19.13
CA PRO A 50 -22.89 43.24 18.36
C PRO A 50 -22.05 44.53 18.34
N GLN A 51 -21.05 44.66 19.22
CA GLN A 51 -20.13 45.82 19.24
C GLN A 51 -18.91 45.60 18.35
N ALA A 52 -18.65 44.37 17.88
CA ALA A 52 -17.59 44.11 16.92
C ALA A 52 -17.83 44.86 15.60
N ALA A 53 -16.75 45.40 15.03
CA ALA A 53 -16.80 46.04 13.72
C ALA A 53 -17.00 44.99 12.61
N ALA A 54 -17.76 45.33 11.58
CA ALA A 54 -17.86 44.49 10.39
C ALA A 54 -16.52 44.48 9.66
N PRO A 55 -16.04 43.30 9.20
CA PRO A 55 -14.80 43.22 8.43
C PRO A 55 -14.92 43.99 7.11
N GLU A 56 -13.83 44.63 6.71
CA GLU A 56 -13.72 45.30 5.42
C GLU A 56 -13.73 44.29 4.26
N ASN A 57 -14.10 44.74 3.06
CA ASN A 57 -14.16 43.90 1.87
C ASN A 57 -12.81 43.21 1.59
N GLU A 58 -11.69 43.93 1.73
CA GLU A 58 -10.35 43.37 1.53
C GLU A 58 -10.04 42.27 2.54
N PHE A 59 -10.50 42.39 3.79
CA PHE A 59 -10.34 41.35 4.78
C PHE A 59 -11.14 40.09 4.38
N ILE A 60 -12.39 40.26 3.97
CA ILE A 60 -13.24 39.14 3.51
C ILE A 60 -12.61 38.44 2.29
N LEU A 61 -12.11 39.21 1.33
CA LEU A 61 -11.44 38.68 0.14
C LEU A 61 -10.14 37.92 0.50
N SER A 62 -9.34 38.45 1.43
CA SER A 62 -8.12 37.80 1.92
C SER A 62 -8.41 36.49 2.66
N GLU A 63 -9.43 36.46 3.52
CA GLU A 63 -9.85 35.25 4.22
C GLU A 63 -10.43 34.20 3.27
N SER A 64 -11.20 34.63 2.28
CA SER A 64 -11.69 33.76 1.21
C SER A 64 -10.53 33.17 0.38
N GLU A 65 -9.52 33.97 0.05
CA GLU A 65 -8.31 33.50 -0.64
C GLU A 65 -7.51 32.49 0.21
N SER A 66 -7.32 32.75 1.50
CA SER A 66 -6.67 31.82 2.44
C SER A 66 -7.42 30.47 2.48
N ARG A 67 -8.75 30.53 2.55
CA ARG A 67 -9.62 29.35 2.53
C ARG A 67 -9.53 28.58 1.20
N LEU A 68 -9.51 29.27 0.06
CA LEU A 68 -9.31 28.66 -1.25
C LEU A 68 -7.94 27.97 -1.34
N SER A 69 -6.89 28.63 -0.87
CA SER A 69 -5.55 28.05 -0.80
C SER A 69 -5.54 26.78 0.04
N ALA A 70 -6.20 26.78 1.21
CA ALA A 70 -6.29 25.60 2.06
C ALA A 70 -7.10 24.45 1.43
N TRP A 71 -8.22 24.76 0.78
CA TRP A 71 -9.07 23.75 0.12
C TRP A 71 -8.41 23.09 -1.08
N THR A 72 -7.61 23.85 -1.81
CA THR A 72 -6.95 23.39 -3.04
C THR A 72 -5.52 22.91 -2.81
N GLN A 73 -5.02 23.00 -1.58
CA GLN A 73 -3.70 22.49 -1.24
C GLN A 73 -3.66 20.96 -1.41
N PRO A 74 -2.67 20.41 -2.13
CA PRO A 74 -2.45 18.98 -2.16
C PRO A 74 -2.29 18.40 -0.76
N THR A 75 -3.03 17.33 -0.47
CA THR A 75 -2.94 16.62 0.82
C THR A 75 -1.68 15.76 0.91
N LEU A 76 -1.09 15.38 -0.23
CA LEU A 76 0.22 14.75 -0.33
C LEU A 76 1.28 15.82 -0.59
N GLN A 77 2.19 15.97 0.36
CA GLN A 77 3.26 16.98 0.29
C GLN A 77 4.63 16.32 0.41
N PRO A 78 5.66 16.86 -0.27
CA PRO A 78 7.03 16.42 -0.06
C PRO A 78 7.47 16.67 1.39
N VAL A 79 8.22 15.73 1.95
CA VAL A 79 8.75 15.82 3.32
C VAL A 79 10.24 15.51 3.34
N ILE A 80 10.96 16.10 4.29
CA ILE A 80 12.38 15.79 4.54
C ILE A 80 12.44 14.69 5.60
N ASN A 81 12.92 13.51 5.22
CA ASN A 81 13.10 12.41 6.16
C ASN A 81 14.40 12.58 6.97
N ALA A 82 14.27 13.01 8.24
CA ALA A 82 15.38 13.13 9.18
C ALA A 82 15.46 11.98 10.21
N THR A 83 14.67 10.90 10.02
CA THR A 83 14.58 9.79 11.00
C THR A 83 15.73 8.79 10.91
N GLY A 84 16.47 8.79 9.80
CA GLY A 84 17.45 7.74 9.48
C GLY A 84 16.84 6.41 9.02
N VAL A 85 15.50 6.28 8.98
CA VAL A 85 14.81 5.08 8.50
C VAL A 85 14.65 5.15 6.98
N ILE A 86 15.31 4.25 6.26
CA ILE A 86 15.28 4.20 4.78
C ILE A 86 13.90 3.78 4.27
N LEU A 87 13.39 2.62 4.69
CA LEU A 87 12.08 2.11 4.31
C LEU A 87 11.00 2.57 5.31
N HIS A 88 10.72 3.87 5.30
CA HIS A 88 9.74 4.44 6.24
C HIS A 88 8.30 4.23 5.75
N THR A 89 7.55 3.36 6.41
CA THR A 89 6.17 2.98 6.00
C THR A 89 5.23 4.18 5.91
N ASN A 90 5.27 5.10 6.89
CA ASN A 90 4.41 6.29 6.88
C ASN A 90 4.81 7.37 5.86
N LEU A 91 6.08 7.39 5.42
CA LEU A 91 6.59 8.40 4.47
C LEU A 91 6.64 7.87 3.02
N GLY A 92 5.98 6.74 2.75
CA GLY A 92 5.87 6.20 1.39
C GLY A 92 6.95 5.19 0.97
N ARG A 93 7.68 4.59 1.92
CA ARG A 93 8.71 3.56 1.67
C ARG A 93 9.84 4.07 0.76
N ALA A 94 10.18 3.33 -0.28
CA ALA A 94 11.33 3.60 -1.13
C ALA A 94 11.05 4.79 -2.07
N PRO A 95 11.84 5.88 -2.02
CA PRO A 95 11.79 6.91 -3.04
C PRO A 95 12.26 6.36 -4.39
N LEU A 96 11.75 6.93 -5.48
CA LEU A 96 12.09 6.52 -6.83
C LEU A 96 13.29 7.30 -7.37
N SER A 97 14.11 6.63 -8.19
CA SER A 97 15.21 7.28 -8.90
C SER A 97 14.69 8.25 -9.97
N LYS A 98 15.51 9.23 -10.37
CA LYS A 98 15.17 10.14 -11.48
C LYS A 98 14.88 9.38 -12.78
N ALA A 99 15.64 8.32 -13.06
CA ALA A 99 15.44 7.49 -14.24
C ALA A 99 14.09 6.75 -14.21
N THR A 100 13.69 6.23 -13.04
CA THR A 100 12.39 5.58 -12.86
C THR A 100 11.24 6.59 -13.06
N ILE A 101 11.34 7.78 -12.49
CA ILE A 101 10.33 8.84 -12.65
C ILE A 101 10.22 9.27 -14.12
N ALA A 102 11.35 9.40 -14.83
CA ALA A 102 11.35 9.73 -16.25
C ALA A 102 10.63 8.65 -17.09
N ALA A 103 10.92 7.36 -16.86
CA ALA A 103 10.27 6.26 -17.55
C ALA A 103 8.75 6.19 -17.25
N MET A 104 8.35 6.43 -16.00
CA MET A 104 6.93 6.51 -15.62
C MET A 104 6.22 7.67 -16.32
N SER A 105 6.87 8.85 -16.39
CA SER A 105 6.34 10.02 -17.07
C SER A 105 6.16 9.75 -18.55
N GLU A 106 7.16 9.15 -19.22
CA GLU A 106 7.10 8.80 -20.63
C GLU A 106 5.94 7.84 -20.93
N ALA A 107 5.78 6.78 -20.12
CA ALA A 107 4.70 5.81 -20.29
C ALA A 107 3.29 6.37 -20.00
N ALA A 108 3.18 7.39 -19.15
CA ALA A 108 1.90 7.97 -18.72
C ALA A 108 1.47 9.21 -19.51
N GLN A 109 2.40 9.87 -20.22
CA GLN A 109 2.13 11.13 -20.90
C GLN A 109 1.20 10.99 -22.12
N ASN A 110 1.22 9.83 -22.79
CA ASN A 110 0.42 9.54 -23.98
C ASN A 110 -0.13 8.10 -23.95
N TYR A 111 -0.84 7.71 -25.02
CA TYR A 111 -1.17 6.31 -25.25
C TYR A 111 0.09 5.44 -25.29
N SER A 112 -0.03 4.22 -24.79
CA SER A 112 1.03 3.21 -24.82
C SER A 112 0.49 1.86 -25.27
N ASN A 113 1.40 0.95 -25.63
CA ASN A 113 1.08 -0.42 -26.03
C ASN A 113 0.79 -1.34 -24.81
N LEU A 114 0.20 -0.78 -23.75
CA LEU A 114 -0.01 -1.45 -22.46
C LEU A 114 -0.71 -2.82 -22.60
N GLU A 115 -1.75 -2.90 -23.43
CA GLU A 115 -2.45 -4.15 -23.77
C GLU A 115 -2.54 -4.35 -25.29
N PHE A 116 -1.56 -3.86 -26.03
CA PHE A 116 -1.55 -3.93 -27.48
C PHE A 116 -0.23 -4.51 -27.98
N ASP A 117 -0.32 -5.59 -28.74
CA ASP A 117 0.81 -6.24 -29.36
C ASP A 117 1.09 -5.59 -30.72
N LEU A 118 2.28 -4.99 -30.84
CA LEU A 118 2.68 -4.23 -32.03
C LEU A 118 2.99 -5.11 -33.24
N GLU A 119 3.37 -6.38 -33.03
CA GLU A 119 3.71 -7.31 -34.11
C GLU A 119 2.44 -7.88 -34.75
N THR A 120 1.46 -8.23 -33.92
CA THR A 120 0.21 -8.84 -34.37
C THR A 120 -0.91 -7.83 -34.62
N GLY A 121 -0.79 -6.60 -34.10
CA GLY A 121 -1.81 -5.57 -34.19
C GLY A 121 -3.08 -5.87 -33.39
N LYS A 122 -2.98 -6.70 -32.35
CA LYS A 122 -4.13 -7.20 -31.55
C LYS A 122 -3.96 -6.88 -30.08
N ARG A 123 -5.03 -7.11 -29.31
CA ARG A 123 -4.98 -7.04 -27.84
C ARG A 123 -4.00 -8.09 -27.30
N GLY A 124 -3.08 -7.65 -26.45
CA GLY A 124 -2.10 -8.47 -25.74
C GLY A 124 -2.25 -8.36 -24.22
N SER A 125 -1.53 -9.22 -23.48
CA SER A 125 -1.48 -9.15 -22.02
C SER A 125 -0.50 -8.07 -21.57
N ARG A 126 -0.90 -7.23 -20.62
CA ARG A 126 0.00 -6.25 -19.99
C ARG A 126 1.13 -6.87 -19.16
N LEU A 127 0.98 -8.12 -18.73
CA LEU A 127 1.91 -8.77 -17.81
C LEU A 127 3.26 -9.09 -18.47
N ILE A 128 3.27 -9.27 -19.80
CA ILE A 128 4.47 -9.66 -20.56
C ILE A 128 5.63 -8.71 -20.31
N HIS A 129 5.34 -7.41 -20.21
CA HIS A 129 6.35 -6.36 -20.09
C HIS A 129 7.18 -6.51 -18.81
N ALA A 130 6.54 -6.88 -17.70
CA ALA A 130 7.21 -7.10 -16.42
C ALA A 130 7.73 -8.53 -16.28
N GLU A 131 6.97 -9.52 -16.76
CA GLU A 131 7.34 -10.93 -16.68
C GLU A 131 8.69 -11.21 -17.35
N ASP A 132 8.91 -10.70 -18.57
CA ASP A 132 10.15 -10.95 -19.31
C ASP A 132 11.39 -10.39 -18.61
N ILE A 133 11.24 -9.23 -17.95
CA ILE A 133 12.31 -8.62 -17.16
C ILE A 133 12.58 -9.45 -15.91
N LEU A 134 11.52 -9.83 -15.18
CA LEU A 134 11.64 -10.60 -13.95
C LEU A 134 12.23 -12.00 -14.20
N LYS A 135 11.85 -12.68 -15.28
CA LYS A 135 12.43 -13.96 -15.67
C LYS A 135 13.95 -13.86 -15.86
N LYS A 136 14.41 -12.79 -16.51
CA LYS A 136 15.85 -12.53 -16.72
C LYS A 136 16.56 -12.20 -15.41
N LEU A 137 15.95 -11.38 -14.55
CA LEU A 137 16.53 -10.95 -13.28
C LEU A 137 16.62 -12.09 -12.26
N LEU A 138 15.58 -12.91 -12.17
CA LEU A 138 15.43 -13.93 -11.13
C LEU A 138 15.87 -15.33 -11.58
N GLY A 139 16.08 -15.54 -12.89
CA GLY A 139 16.40 -16.87 -13.43
C GLY A 139 15.24 -17.86 -13.31
N VAL A 140 14.00 -17.37 -13.26
CA VAL A 140 12.79 -18.18 -13.07
C VAL A 140 12.06 -18.45 -14.40
N PRO A 141 11.31 -19.56 -14.53
CA PRO A 141 10.60 -19.89 -15.78
C PRO A 141 9.41 -18.96 -16.07
N ALA A 142 8.77 -18.41 -15.03
CA ALA A 142 7.61 -17.53 -15.14
C ALA A 142 7.57 -16.56 -13.96
N ALA A 143 6.94 -15.40 -14.15
CA ALA A 143 6.77 -14.39 -13.11
C ALA A 143 5.44 -13.64 -13.29
N VAL A 144 4.82 -13.24 -12.19
CA VAL A 144 3.59 -12.43 -12.21
C VAL A 144 3.72 -11.26 -11.25
N VAL A 145 3.25 -10.09 -11.70
CA VAL A 145 3.15 -8.89 -10.86
C VAL A 145 1.69 -8.62 -10.58
N VAL A 146 1.38 -8.46 -9.30
CA VAL A 146 0.07 -8.03 -8.81
C VAL A 146 0.23 -6.73 -8.02
N ASN A 147 -0.89 -6.15 -7.58
CA ASN A 147 -0.93 -4.84 -6.92
C ASN A 147 0.11 -4.67 -5.79
N ASN A 148 0.22 -5.66 -4.90
CA ASN A 148 1.20 -5.67 -3.82
C ASN A 148 1.40 -7.11 -3.28
N ASN A 149 2.34 -7.29 -2.36
CA ASN A 149 2.63 -8.61 -1.79
C ASN A 149 1.43 -9.24 -1.07
N ALA A 150 0.58 -8.44 -0.41
CA ALA A 150 -0.64 -8.95 0.22
C ALA A 150 -1.60 -9.57 -0.79
N SER A 151 -1.75 -8.94 -1.96
CA SER A 151 -2.49 -9.51 -3.09
C SER A 151 -1.82 -10.76 -3.66
N ALA A 152 -0.49 -10.85 -3.63
CA ALA A 152 0.23 -12.04 -4.08
C ALA A 152 -0.06 -13.24 -3.18
N VAL A 153 0.05 -13.07 -1.86
CA VAL A 153 -0.30 -14.11 -0.87
C VAL A 153 -1.77 -14.53 -1.00
N LEU A 154 -2.69 -13.57 -1.16
CA LEU A 154 -4.11 -13.87 -1.39
C LEU A 154 -4.33 -14.67 -2.68
N LEU A 155 -3.67 -14.28 -3.77
CA LEU A 155 -3.77 -14.96 -5.06
C LEU A 155 -3.23 -16.39 -4.97
N VAL A 156 -2.07 -16.57 -4.34
CA VAL A 156 -1.46 -17.88 -4.09
C VAL A 156 -2.43 -18.80 -3.35
N PHE A 157 -2.99 -18.35 -2.23
CA PHE A 157 -3.93 -19.19 -1.47
C PHE A 157 -5.21 -19.46 -2.25
N SER A 158 -5.75 -18.46 -2.95
CA SER A 158 -6.98 -18.63 -3.73
C SER A 158 -6.79 -19.61 -4.90
N ALA A 159 -5.65 -19.54 -5.58
CA ALA A 159 -5.36 -20.39 -6.75
C ALA A 159 -4.91 -21.80 -6.36
N LEU A 160 -4.07 -21.94 -5.34
CA LEU A 160 -3.41 -23.21 -5.02
C LEU A 160 -4.07 -23.96 -3.86
N ALA A 161 -4.69 -23.24 -2.91
CA ALA A 161 -5.10 -23.78 -1.62
C ALA A 161 -6.56 -23.51 -1.21
N SER A 162 -7.41 -22.99 -2.11
CA SER A 162 -8.82 -22.74 -1.76
C SER A 162 -9.52 -24.02 -1.31
N LYS A 163 -10.15 -23.97 -0.12
CA LYS A 163 -10.78 -25.10 0.60
C LYS A 163 -9.82 -26.24 0.99
N LYS A 164 -8.53 -26.11 0.75
CA LYS A 164 -7.49 -27.09 1.08
C LYS A 164 -6.69 -26.64 2.31
N ARG A 165 -5.93 -27.56 2.90
CA ARG A 165 -5.10 -27.30 4.09
C ARG A 165 -3.79 -26.62 3.71
N VAL A 166 -3.40 -25.62 4.49
CA VAL A 166 -2.13 -24.89 4.38
C VAL A 166 -1.37 -25.00 5.69
N VAL A 167 -0.17 -25.55 5.65
CA VAL A 167 0.71 -25.68 6.82
C VAL A 167 1.56 -24.43 6.97
N ILE A 168 1.55 -23.81 8.15
CA ILE A 168 2.37 -22.63 8.47
C ILE A 168 2.77 -22.66 9.95
N ALA A 169 3.95 -22.15 10.27
CA ALA A 169 4.39 -22.05 11.65
C ALA A 169 3.63 -20.97 12.43
N ARG A 170 3.32 -21.21 13.71
CA ARG A 170 2.71 -20.20 14.60
C ARG A 170 3.56 -18.94 14.72
N SER A 171 4.88 -19.07 14.67
CA SER A 171 5.84 -17.96 14.68
C SER A 171 5.72 -17.02 13.47
N GLN A 172 5.04 -17.46 12.41
CA GLN A 172 4.92 -16.78 11.11
C GLN A 172 3.51 -16.23 10.84
N LEU A 173 2.59 -16.34 11.80
CA LEU A 173 1.26 -15.73 11.73
C LEU A 173 1.34 -14.23 12.03
N ILE A 174 1.95 -13.49 11.12
CA ILE A 174 2.35 -12.08 11.31
C ILE A 174 1.26 -11.07 10.96
N GLU A 175 1.40 -9.88 11.53
CA GLU A 175 0.68 -8.67 11.16
C GLU A 175 1.69 -7.62 10.67
N ILE A 176 1.45 -7.08 9.47
CA ILE A 176 2.32 -6.08 8.83
C ILE A 176 1.53 -4.81 8.56
N GLY A 177 2.10 -3.67 8.95
CA GLY A 177 1.46 -2.36 8.76
C GLY A 177 0.22 -2.21 9.63
N GLY A 178 -0.83 -1.59 9.07
CA GLY A 178 -2.08 -1.29 9.79
C GLY A 178 -3.27 -2.17 9.42
N GLY A 179 -3.06 -3.39 8.88
CA GLY A 179 -4.20 -4.26 8.55
C GLY A 179 -3.93 -5.51 7.73
N PHE A 180 -2.68 -5.81 7.34
CA PHE A 180 -2.38 -7.09 6.70
C PHE A 180 -2.08 -8.14 7.77
N ARG A 181 -2.94 -9.16 7.86
CA ARG A 181 -2.80 -10.28 8.80
C ARG A 181 -2.89 -11.57 8.01
N VAL A 182 -1.83 -12.38 8.06
CA VAL A 182 -1.77 -13.66 7.31
C VAL A 182 -3.00 -14.54 7.61
N PRO A 183 -3.46 -14.70 8.87
CA PRO A 183 -4.66 -15.49 9.16
C PRO A 183 -5.94 -14.95 8.48
N ASP A 184 -6.10 -13.64 8.39
CA ASP A 184 -7.29 -13.01 7.80
C ASP A 184 -7.30 -13.19 6.28
N VAL A 185 -6.14 -13.10 5.64
CA VAL A 185 -5.97 -13.36 4.20
C VAL A 185 -6.24 -14.83 3.87
N MET A 186 -5.74 -15.75 4.69
CA MET A 186 -6.03 -17.17 4.56
C MET A 186 -7.54 -17.44 4.68
N LYS A 187 -8.20 -16.85 5.68
CA LYS A 187 -9.65 -16.97 5.85
C LYS A 187 -10.42 -16.46 4.64
N GLN A 188 -10.03 -15.31 4.08
CA GLN A 188 -10.66 -14.72 2.89
C GLN A 188 -10.47 -15.59 1.63
N SER A 189 -9.30 -16.20 1.46
CA SER A 189 -9.03 -17.12 0.33
C SER A 189 -9.80 -18.45 0.39
N GLY A 190 -10.37 -18.77 1.55
CA GLY A 190 -11.00 -20.06 1.84
C GLY A 190 -10.00 -21.18 2.12
N ALA A 191 -8.71 -20.87 2.26
CA ALA A 191 -7.70 -21.83 2.71
C ALA A 191 -7.93 -22.22 4.18
N LYS A 192 -7.65 -23.48 4.51
CA LYS A 192 -7.76 -24.02 5.87
C LYS A 192 -6.40 -23.98 6.54
N LEU A 193 -6.25 -23.10 7.52
CA LEU A 193 -5.03 -22.93 8.30
C LEU A 193 -4.72 -24.19 9.13
N ILE A 194 -3.51 -24.73 8.98
CA ILE A 194 -2.90 -25.74 9.85
C ILE A 194 -1.65 -25.11 10.46
N GLU A 195 -1.80 -24.61 11.67
CA GLU A 195 -0.72 -23.99 12.42
C GLU A 195 0.08 -25.02 13.21
N ILE A 196 1.41 -24.95 13.11
CA ILE A 196 2.34 -25.91 13.71
C ILE A 196 3.38 -25.23 14.61
N GLY A 197 4.05 -26.03 15.45
CA GLY A 197 5.05 -25.55 16.40
C GLY A 197 4.47 -24.62 17.45
N THR A 198 5.34 -23.82 18.07
CA THR A 198 4.98 -22.75 19.02
C THR A 198 5.46 -21.39 18.51
N THR A 199 5.09 -20.32 19.22
CA THR A 199 5.50 -18.95 18.88
C THR A 199 7.01 -18.82 18.74
N ASN A 200 7.78 -19.40 19.66
CA ASN A 200 9.23 -19.23 19.73
C ASN A 200 10.01 -20.42 19.14
N LYS A 201 9.43 -21.63 19.13
CA LYS A 201 10.13 -22.84 18.67
C LYS A 201 9.29 -23.60 17.65
N VAL A 202 9.87 -23.78 16.48
CA VAL A 202 9.35 -24.61 15.40
C VAL A 202 10.42 -25.59 15.04
N ARG A 203 10.07 -26.86 14.92
CA ARG A 203 10.97 -27.94 14.57
C ARG A 203 10.60 -28.57 13.26
N LEU A 204 11.57 -29.22 12.62
CA LEU A 204 11.31 -29.94 11.39
C LEU A 204 10.25 -31.04 11.58
N SER A 205 10.25 -31.68 12.76
CA SER A 205 9.26 -32.68 13.15
C SER A 205 7.82 -32.16 13.12
N ASP A 206 7.61 -30.86 13.39
CA ASP A 206 6.27 -30.26 13.37
C ASP A 206 5.71 -30.24 11.93
N TYR A 207 6.58 -29.99 10.93
CA TYR A 207 6.22 -30.08 9.52
C TYR A 207 6.00 -31.54 9.09
N GLU A 208 6.88 -32.44 9.49
CA GLU A 208 6.77 -33.88 9.17
C GLU A 208 5.48 -34.48 9.72
N GLU A 209 5.09 -34.13 10.95
CA GLU A 209 3.86 -34.60 11.57
C GLU A 209 2.62 -34.04 10.84
N ALA A 210 2.61 -32.76 10.51
CA ALA A 210 1.50 -32.13 9.79
C ALA A 210 1.32 -32.68 8.36
N LEU A 211 2.40 -33.16 7.74
CA LEU A 211 2.41 -33.73 6.39
C LEU A 211 2.38 -35.27 6.37
N LYS A 212 2.36 -35.92 7.53
CA LYS A 212 2.40 -37.38 7.66
C LYS A 212 1.26 -38.08 6.92
N GLU A 213 0.07 -37.48 6.92
CA GLU A 213 -1.10 -38.04 6.24
C GLU A 213 -1.03 -37.93 4.71
N ASN A 214 -0.35 -36.90 4.18
CA ASN A 214 -0.09 -36.76 2.74
C ASN A 214 0.75 -37.93 2.23
N ILE A 215 1.81 -38.28 2.99
CA ILE A 215 2.73 -39.36 2.64
C ILE A 215 2.01 -40.72 2.67
N ARG A 216 1.00 -40.90 3.53
CA ARG A 216 0.26 -42.16 3.69
C ARG A 216 -0.85 -42.36 2.66
N LEU A 217 -1.04 -41.46 1.69
CA LEU A 217 -2.05 -41.52 0.62
C LEU A 217 -3.51 -41.75 1.10
N SER A 218 -3.78 -41.53 2.38
CA SER A 218 -5.05 -41.89 3.05
C SER A 218 -5.76 -40.68 3.67
N ALA A 219 -5.22 -39.48 3.46
CA ALA A 219 -5.81 -38.25 3.97
C ALA A 219 -7.08 -37.90 3.20
N PRO A 220 -8.26 -37.78 3.85
CA PRO A 220 -9.48 -37.34 3.16
C PRO A 220 -9.35 -35.89 2.62
N GLN A 221 -8.44 -35.08 3.20
CA GLN A 221 -8.03 -33.76 2.71
C GLN A 221 -6.54 -33.54 2.97
N PRO A 222 -5.64 -33.83 1.99
CA PRO A 222 -4.21 -33.59 2.16
C PRO A 222 -3.88 -32.10 2.22
N ALA A 223 -2.74 -31.76 2.84
CA ALA A 223 -2.14 -30.44 2.71
C ALA A 223 -1.81 -30.14 1.24
N ALA A 224 -2.19 -28.96 0.77
CA ALA A 224 -1.92 -28.53 -0.60
C ALA A 224 -0.70 -27.62 -0.70
N LEU A 225 -0.38 -26.94 0.41
CA LEU A 225 0.65 -25.92 0.43
C LEU A 225 1.31 -25.86 1.82
N VAL A 226 2.63 -25.72 1.83
CA VAL A 226 3.42 -25.27 2.98
C VAL A 226 3.76 -23.82 2.73
N MET A 227 3.41 -22.96 3.68
CA MET A 227 3.72 -21.55 3.65
C MET A 227 4.87 -21.28 4.62
N HIS A 228 5.90 -20.61 4.14
CA HIS A 228 6.91 -19.96 4.95
C HIS A 228 6.73 -18.45 4.79
N ALA A 229 6.65 -17.70 5.89
CA ALA A 229 6.56 -16.24 5.85
C ALA A 229 7.69 -15.60 6.65
N HIS A 230 8.45 -14.72 6.00
CA HIS A 230 9.57 -14.01 6.60
C HIS A 230 9.10 -12.90 7.55
N ARG A 231 9.78 -12.78 8.70
CA ARG A 231 9.49 -11.77 9.73
C ARG A 231 10.18 -10.45 9.39
N SER A 232 9.58 -9.69 8.48
CA SER A 232 10.18 -8.47 7.91
C SER A 232 10.18 -7.25 8.86
N ASN A 233 9.25 -7.17 9.82
CA ASN A 233 9.07 -5.98 10.68
C ASN A 233 9.32 -6.23 12.18
N PHE A 234 9.69 -7.45 12.58
CA PHE A 234 10.06 -7.76 13.97
C PHE A 234 11.05 -8.93 14.03
N LYS A 235 11.71 -9.08 15.17
CA LYS A 235 12.59 -10.22 15.47
C LYS A 235 12.22 -10.82 16.81
N MET A 236 12.32 -12.15 16.90
CA MET A 236 12.22 -12.85 18.19
C MET A 236 13.64 -13.06 18.72
N ILE A 237 13.87 -12.70 19.98
CA ILE A 237 15.16 -12.80 20.66
C ILE A 237 15.00 -13.70 21.89
N GLY A 238 15.98 -14.55 22.16
CA GLY A 238 16.00 -15.46 23.30
C GLY A 238 15.90 -16.93 22.88
N PHE A 239 15.06 -17.71 23.56
CA PHE A 239 14.91 -19.15 23.30
C PHE A 239 14.07 -19.43 22.06
N THR A 240 14.66 -19.20 20.90
CA THR A 240 14.01 -19.40 19.60
C THR A 240 14.64 -20.54 18.81
N GLU A 241 13.82 -21.26 18.05
CA GLU A 241 14.24 -22.37 17.18
C GLU A 241 13.41 -22.32 15.90
N GLU A 242 14.05 -22.40 14.73
CA GLU A 242 13.38 -22.46 13.43
C GLU A 242 14.23 -23.30 12.48
N PRO A 243 13.65 -24.23 11.70
CA PRO A 243 14.40 -25.05 10.76
C PRO A 243 14.92 -24.21 9.59
N GLU A 244 16.04 -24.62 9.00
CA GLU A 244 16.49 -24.04 7.73
C GLU A 244 15.45 -24.26 6.63
N LEU A 245 15.21 -23.23 5.81
CA LEU A 245 14.21 -23.27 4.74
C LEU A 245 14.40 -24.47 3.80
N ILE A 246 15.65 -24.81 3.45
CA ILE A 246 15.95 -25.96 2.56
C ILE A 246 15.44 -27.29 3.14
N LYS A 247 15.49 -27.47 4.46
CA LYS A 247 14.98 -28.68 5.12
C LYS A 247 13.45 -28.72 5.06
N ILE A 248 12.79 -27.56 5.18
CA ILE A 248 11.33 -27.43 5.03
C ILE A 248 10.92 -27.77 3.59
N VAL A 249 11.67 -27.27 2.59
CA VAL A 249 11.48 -27.59 1.16
C VAL A 249 11.57 -29.09 0.94
N ASP A 250 12.60 -29.75 1.47
CA ASP A 250 12.77 -31.20 1.33
C ASP A 250 11.59 -31.99 1.91
N VAL A 251 11.11 -31.61 3.09
CA VAL A 251 9.96 -32.28 3.73
C VAL A 251 8.67 -32.03 2.93
N ALA A 252 8.43 -30.81 2.45
CA ALA A 252 7.26 -30.47 1.65
C ALA A 252 7.24 -31.28 0.33
N HIS A 253 8.36 -31.30 -0.40
CA HIS A 253 8.47 -32.01 -1.67
C HIS A 253 8.38 -33.53 -1.51
N LYS A 254 8.98 -34.11 -0.46
CA LYS A 254 8.82 -35.54 -0.14
C LYS A 254 7.35 -35.92 0.10
N ALA A 255 6.54 -34.99 0.62
CA ALA A 255 5.12 -35.16 0.81
C ALA A 255 4.26 -34.80 -0.43
N GLY A 256 4.89 -34.40 -1.55
CA GLY A 256 4.19 -33.96 -2.76
C GLY A 256 3.46 -32.64 -2.61
N VAL A 257 3.91 -31.76 -1.70
CA VAL A 257 3.27 -30.50 -1.35
C VAL A 257 4.09 -29.31 -1.87
N ILE A 258 3.40 -28.30 -2.41
CA ILE A 258 4.02 -27.06 -2.88
C ILE A 258 4.50 -26.26 -1.68
N LEU A 259 5.74 -25.76 -1.71
CA LEU A 259 6.21 -24.76 -0.76
C LEU A 259 6.12 -23.36 -1.39
N VAL A 260 5.58 -22.41 -0.64
CA VAL A 260 5.62 -20.98 -0.97
C VAL A 260 6.39 -20.26 0.12
N ASP A 261 7.38 -19.49 -0.31
CA ASP A 261 8.16 -18.61 0.56
C ASP A 261 7.75 -17.15 0.30
N ASP A 262 7.13 -16.52 1.31
CA ASP A 262 6.85 -15.09 1.34
C ASP A 262 8.00 -14.36 2.00
N LEU A 263 8.94 -13.90 1.17
CA LEU A 263 10.09 -13.10 1.60
C LEU A 263 9.67 -11.75 2.17
N GLY A 264 8.59 -11.14 1.67
CA GLY A 264 8.09 -9.81 2.07
C GLY A 264 8.99 -8.61 1.74
N SER A 265 10.31 -8.71 1.98
CA SER A 265 11.30 -7.66 1.74
C SER A 265 11.54 -7.39 0.25
N GLY A 266 11.40 -8.43 -0.58
CA GLY A 266 11.70 -8.36 -2.01
C GLY A 266 13.18 -8.09 -2.30
N ALA A 267 14.07 -8.45 -1.37
CA ALA A 267 15.51 -8.29 -1.55
C ALA A 267 15.99 -9.20 -2.70
N LEU A 268 16.58 -8.59 -3.73
CA LEU A 268 17.13 -9.31 -4.89
C LEU A 268 18.65 -9.47 -4.81
N LEU A 269 19.28 -8.73 -3.89
CA LEU A 269 20.73 -8.67 -3.73
C LEU A 269 21.05 -8.86 -2.26
N ASP A 270 22.19 -9.48 -2.00
CA ASP A 270 22.72 -9.65 -0.64
C ASP A 270 22.95 -8.28 0.00
N THR A 271 22.06 -7.91 0.91
CA THR A 271 22.03 -6.62 1.58
C THR A 271 23.26 -6.38 2.45
N ALA A 272 23.91 -7.45 2.94
CA ALA A 272 25.11 -7.36 3.76
C ALA A 272 26.29 -6.72 3.02
N LYS A 273 26.35 -6.88 1.68
CA LYS A 273 27.37 -6.25 0.83
C LYS A 273 27.27 -4.72 0.81
N TYR A 274 26.14 -4.17 1.24
CA TYR A 274 25.87 -2.74 1.27
C TYR A 274 25.85 -2.18 2.71
N GLY A 275 26.36 -2.92 3.69
CA GLY A 275 26.40 -2.51 5.09
C GLY A 275 25.04 -2.56 5.81
N LEU A 276 24.05 -3.22 5.22
CA LEU A 276 22.75 -3.47 5.82
C LEU A 276 22.72 -4.82 6.52
N VAL A 277 21.72 -5.04 7.38
CA VAL A 277 21.48 -6.36 7.96
C VAL A 277 21.09 -7.32 6.83
N HIS A 278 21.60 -8.56 6.91
CA HIS A 278 21.28 -9.60 5.94
C HIS A 278 19.76 -9.85 5.89
N GLU A 279 19.20 -9.72 4.69
CA GLU A 279 17.85 -10.10 4.32
C GLU A 279 17.93 -11.34 3.42
N PRO A 280 17.01 -12.31 3.55
CA PRO A 280 16.97 -13.46 2.65
C PRO A 280 16.71 -13.02 1.20
N THR A 281 17.37 -13.68 0.25
CA THR A 281 17.36 -13.37 -1.20
C THR A 281 17.21 -14.64 -2.04
#